data_AF-A0A9D6NJ90-F1
#
_entry.id   AF-A0A9D6NJ90-F1
#
_cell.length_a   1.000
_cell.length_b   1.000
_cell.length_c   1.000
_cell.angle_alpha   90.00
_cell.angle_beta   90.00
_cell.angle_gamma   90.00
#
_symmetry.space_group_name_H-M   'P 1'
#
loop_
_entity.id
_entity.type
_entity.pdbx_description
1 polymer ?
#
loop_
_entity_poly.entity_id
_entity_poly.type
_entity_poly.pdbx_seq_one_letter_code
_entity_poly.pdbx_strand_id
1 'polypeptide(L)'
;MEQTKLTSASRETQELLDLCAAIVEGDEGQRGPLRDKVAQRQQELSAAVDDFFGQVNRQGEEYHQRFQAEFEEIELRFREYEAALEKIQAFLEEEKELDALWEAAGALAEASHFLRVAMGRYEQADMSTGPSKFPLVNLLDNLGRGLREGKAPPELWEATCVQYLDVYRKTLEEIEKSQEREAPGVPEREKAVQRILELFEQLRSLSPGDPSDRFSSVLSDMTTAHLDLENAFNTYNEAVFTRGPTRSPRVNLVLNAAAGYREGRYTGHAFKLVVEDYLKAVRSSMEELQPALKAPPESAILNEEMARMLESMEGVEDALVVLSEFAGDPDMDPERVEDALALLEASGEKGAEATAAVQQFNESAGKVLCVHCQTENPLGTRICAGCQRSMPLAGLAASSSFQVMEGGVSGPDFTQETIMTDVMKALFDECDAYARGEVDPQRLEQLIDSRLSEIERAAEKLSVLQLPEIPAEGTEEEQVLADQFVDIAEDALDLLDLGLEECREGLEKIRKSMESGDSELMQEGKEYYFRGSQKMWQVWRLDNSLDAYLRGEEVPAPHG
;
A
#
# COMPACT_ATOMS: atom_id res chain seq x y z
N MET A 1 13.16 54.52 -24.98
CA MET A 1 13.29 53.16 -24.43
C MET A 1 12.76 52.23 -25.50
N GLU A 2 13.49 51.17 -25.88
CA GLU A 2 12.90 50.08 -26.65
C GLU A 2 11.89 49.39 -25.73
N GLN A 3 10.60 49.68 -25.92
CA GLN A 3 9.53 49.00 -25.18
C GLN A 3 9.38 47.61 -25.76
N THR A 4 9.61 46.59 -24.93
CA THR A 4 9.35 45.19 -25.30
C THR A 4 7.87 45.06 -25.64
N LYS A 5 7.57 44.54 -26.83
CA LYS A 5 6.18 44.32 -27.26
C LYS A 5 5.49 43.37 -26.28
N LEU A 6 4.41 43.84 -25.65
CA LEU A 6 3.57 43.02 -24.79
C LEU A 6 2.78 42.02 -25.65
N THR A 7 2.75 40.76 -25.22
CA THR A 7 2.06 39.68 -25.92
C THR A 7 1.16 38.90 -24.98
N SER A 8 -0.06 38.60 -25.42
CA SER A 8 -0.98 37.67 -24.76
C SER A 8 -1.37 36.53 -25.68
N ALA A 9 -1.72 35.39 -25.08
CA ALA A 9 -2.26 34.23 -25.78
C ALA A 9 -3.75 34.39 -26.16
N SER A 10 -4.49 35.28 -25.50
CA SER A 10 -5.87 35.62 -25.86
C SER A 10 -5.86 36.76 -26.88
N ARG A 11 -6.61 36.58 -27.97
CA ARG A 11 -6.80 37.62 -28.98
C ARG A 11 -7.45 38.86 -28.38
N GLU A 12 -8.44 38.66 -27.53
CA GLU A 12 -9.22 39.70 -26.87
C GLU A 12 -8.33 40.53 -25.93
N THR A 13 -7.45 39.86 -25.16
CA THR A 13 -6.45 40.55 -24.35
C THR A 13 -5.42 41.27 -25.23
N GLN A 14 -4.96 40.65 -26.33
CA GLN A 14 -4.00 41.29 -27.24
C GLN A 14 -4.56 42.57 -27.86
N GLU A 15 -5.84 42.60 -28.23
CA GLU A 15 -6.51 43.81 -28.74
C GLU A 15 -6.46 44.96 -27.71
N LEU A 16 -6.64 44.68 -26.41
CA LEU A 16 -6.48 45.67 -25.34
C LEU A 16 -5.03 46.16 -25.22
N LEU A 17 -4.05 45.25 -25.27
CA LEU A 17 -2.62 45.58 -25.18
C LEU A 17 -2.18 46.45 -26.35
N ASP A 18 -2.64 46.15 -27.56
CA ASP A 18 -2.34 46.91 -28.78
C ASP A 18 -2.93 48.33 -28.70
N LEU A 19 -4.15 48.49 -28.17
CA LEU A 19 -4.77 49.79 -27.93
C LEU A 19 -4.01 50.61 -26.87
N CYS A 20 -3.56 49.97 -25.78
CA CYS A 20 -2.73 50.62 -24.77
C CYS A 20 -1.40 51.11 -25.37
N ALA A 21 -0.74 50.27 -26.17
CA ALA A 21 0.51 50.63 -26.85
C ALA A 21 0.32 51.82 -27.80
N ALA A 22 -0.76 51.84 -28.59
CA ALA A 22 -1.04 52.94 -29.51
C ALA A 22 -1.21 54.29 -28.80
N ILE A 23 -1.86 54.32 -27.64
CA ILE A 23 -2.00 55.54 -26.83
C ILE A 23 -0.64 55.99 -26.28
N VAL A 24 0.17 55.05 -25.78
CA VAL A 24 1.54 55.33 -25.30
C VAL A 24 2.44 55.88 -26.42
N GLU A 25 2.23 55.44 -27.66
CA GLU A 25 2.89 55.94 -28.87
C GLU A 25 2.36 57.30 -29.36
N GLY A 26 1.29 57.82 -28.74
CA GLY A 26 0.72 59.15 -29.01
C GLY A 26 -0.57 59.16 -29.84
N ASP A 27 -1.17 58.01 -30.15
CA ASP A 27 -2.48 57.93 -30.81
C ASP A 27 -3.63 58.09 -29.80
N GLU A 28 -3.87 59.33 -29.40
CA GLU A 28 -4.96 59.72 -28.49
C GLU A 28 -6.37 59.34 -29.01
N GLY A 29 -6.51 59.07 -30.31
CA GLY A 29 -7.76 58.60 -30.92
C GLY A 29 -8.23 57.24 -30.40
N GLN A 30 -7.32 56.44 -29.85
CA GLN A 30 -7.61 55.09 -29.34
C GLN A 30 -8.22 55.06 -27.93
N ARG A 31 -8.29 56.19 -27.21
CA ARG A 31 -8.88 56.22 -25.86
C ARG A 31 -10.34 55.78 -25.82
N GLY A 32 -11.13 56.18 -26.82
CA GLY A 32 -12.54 55.76 -26.96
C GLY A 32 -12.66 54.25 -27.14
N PRO A 33 -12.04 53.68 -28.19
CA PRO A 33 -11.99 52.23 -28.40
C PRO A 33 -11.47 51.44 -27.19
N LEU A 34 -10.42 51.92 -26.51
CA LEU A 34 -9.89 51.27 -25.31
C LEU A 34 -10.91 51.28 -24.18
N ARG A 35 -11.60 52.40 -23.94
CA ARG A 35 -12.65 52.50 -22.91
C ARG A 35 -13.78 51.50 -23.16
N ASP A 36 -14.27 51.44 -24.39
CA ASP A 36 -15.35 50.51 -24.76
C ASP A 36 -14.90 49.05 -24.58
N LYS A 37 -13.65 48.74 -24.94
CA LYS A 37 -13.10 47.39 -24.80
C LYS A 37 -12.81 46.98 -23.36
N VAL A 38 -12.32 47.88 -22.51
CA VAL A 38 -12.13 47.60 -21.08
C VAL A 38 -13.48 47.33 -20.41
N ALA A 39 -14.48 48.16 -20.68
CA ALA A 39 -15.83 47.97 -20.13
C ALA A 39 -16.46 46.65 -20.60
N GLN A 40 -16.33 46.31 -21.89
CA GLN A 40 -16.75 45.01 -22.42
C GLN A 40 -16.02 43.87 -21.68
N ARG A 41 -14.70 43.99 -21.51
CA ARG A 41 -13.90 42.91 -20.93
C ARG A 41 -14.16 42.70 -19.44
N GLN A 42 -14.43 43.76 -18.68
CA GLN A 42 -14.83 43.66 -17.28
C GLN A 42 -16.16 42.88 -17.14
N GLN A 43 -17.13 43.16 -18.02
CA GLN A 43 -18.40 42.41 -18.04
C GLN A 43 -18.20 40.93 -18.37
N GLU A 44 -17.38 40.65 -19.39
CA GLU A 44 -17.04 39.27 -19.77
C GLU A 44 -16.29 38.53 -18.67
N LEU A 45 -15.38 39.21 -17.97
CA LEU A 45 -14.60 38.64 -16.86
C LEU A 45 -15.52 38.28 -15.69
N SER A 46 -16.39 39.19 -15.26
CA SER A 46 -17.36 38.93 -14.20
C SER A 46 -18.27 37.74 -14.55
N ALA A 47 -18.78 37.68 -15.78
CA ALA A 47 -19.57 36.54 -16.24
C ALA A 47 -18.78 35.22 -16.25
N ALA A 48 -17.49 35.26 -16.63
CA ALA A 48 -16.62 34.08 -16.64
C ALA A 48 -16.30 33.58 -15.21
N VAL A 49 -16.08 34.49 -14.27
CA VAL A 49 -15.89 34.15 -12.84
C VAL A 49 -17.14 33.48 -12.28
N ASP A 50 -18.32 34.09 -12.50
CA ASP A 50 -19.59 33.56 -12.03
C ASP A 50 -19.90 32.19 -12.64
N ASP A 51 -19.65 32.01 -13.94
CA ASP A 51 -19.86 30.73 -14.62
C ASP A 51 -18.89 29.65 -14.11
N PHE A 52 -17.60 29.97 -14.00
CA PHE A 52 -16.58 29.02 -13.53
C PHE A 52 -16.88 28.55 -12.09
N PHE A 53 -16.98 29.48 -11.14
CA PHE A 53 -17.25 29.10 -9.75
C PHE A 53 -18.69 28.58 -9.56
N GLY A 54 -19.64 29.02 -10.39
CA GLY A 54 -20.98 28.43 -10.44
C GLY A 54 -20.99 26.98 -10.93
N GLN A 55 -20.08 26.59 -11.84
CA GLN A 55 -19.89 25.20 -12.24
C GLN A 55 -19.20 24.39 -11.14
N VAL A 56 -18.13 24.91 -10.55
CA VAL A 56 -17.41 24.27 -9.43
C VAL A 56 -18.33 24.01 -8.24
N ASN A 57 -19.12 25.00 -7.82
CA ASN A 57 -20.04 24.87 -6.69
C ASN A 57 -21.15 23.83 -6.92
N ARG A 58 -21.47 23.50 -8.18
CA ARG A 58 -22.46 22.45 -8.51
C ARG A 58 -21.91 21.03 -8.36
N GLN A 59 -20.58 20.84 -8.26
CA GLN A 59 -19.96 19.52 -8.10
C GLN A 59 -19.98 19.01 -6.65
N GLY A 60 -20.28 19.87 -5.68
CA GLY A 60 -20.35 19.51 -4.25
C GLY A 60 -19.07 19.81 -3.47
N GLU A 61 -19.16 19.65 -2.15
CA GLU A 61 -18.11 20.06 -1.20
C GLU A 61 -16.83 19.21 -1.30
N GLU A 62 -16.97 17.90 -1.54
CA GLU A 62 -15.83 16.99 -1.71
C GLU A 62 -14.97 17.37 -2.92
N TYR A 63 -15.61 17.71 -4.05
CA TYR A 63 -14.92 18.21 -5.23
C TYR A 63 -14.20 19.54 -4.94
N HIS A 64 -14.84 20.42 -4.18
CA HIS A 64 -14.25 21.70 -3.79
C HIS A 64 -13.00 21.52 -2.92
N GLN A 65 -13.06 20.64 -1.92
CA GLN A 65 -11.91 20.33 -1.05
C GLN A 65 -10.76 19.70 -1.84
N ARG A 66 -11.08 18.83 -2.81
CA ARG A 66 -10.07 18.15 -3.64
C ARG A 66 -9.22 19.10 -4.47
N PHE A 67 -9.81 20.17 -5.02
CA PHE A 67 -9.14 21.12 -5.92
C PHE A 67 -9.00 22.52 -5.30
N GLN A 68 -8.98 22.61 -3.97
CA GLN A 68 -8.97 23.89 -3.25
C GLN A 68 -7.79 24.77 -3.68
N ALA A 69 -6.59 24.19 -3.78
CA ALA A 69 -5.38 24.94 -4.14
C ALA A 69 -5.47 25.51 -5.58
N GLU A 70 -6.00 24.72 -6.52
CA GLU A 70 -6.22 25.15 -7.90
C GLU A 70 -7.28 26.26 -7.98
N PHE A 71 -8.37 26.16 -7.21
CA PHE A 71 -9.40 27.19 -7.16
C PHE A 71 -8.90 28.49 -6.54
N GLU A 72 -8.13 28.42 -5.46
CA GLU A 72 -7.50 29.60 -4.85
C GLU A 72 -6.52 30.28 -5.82
N GLU A 73 -5.74 29.51 -6.57
CA GLU A 73 -4.84 30.05 -7.61
C GLU A 73 -5.65 30.72 -8.73
N ILE A 74 -6.70 30.07 -9.26
CA ILE A 74 -7.55 30.64 -10.31
C ILE A 74 -8.27 31.91 -9.85
N GLU A 75 -8.81 31.91 -8.64
CA GLU A 75 -9.48 33.08 -8.05
C GLU A 75 -8.52 34.27 -7.94
N LEU A 76 -7.29 34.02 -7.45
CA LEU A 76 -6.24 35.03 -7.39
C LEU A 76 -5.96 35.61 -8.78
N ARG A 77 -5.83 34.77 -9.82
CA ARG A 77 -5.55 35.25 -11.19
C ARG A 77 -6.71 36.02 -11.80
N PHE A 78 -7.95 35.67 -11.50
CA PHE A 78 -9.10 36.48 -11.89
C PHE A 78 -9.07 37.87 -11.25
N ARG A 79 -8.78 37.97 -9.95
CA ARG A 79 -8.65 39.26 -9.24
C ARG A 79 -7.50 40.11 -9.79
N GLU A 80 -6.36 39.51 -10.10
CA GLU A 80 -5.22 40.22 -10.73
C GLU A 80 -5.59 40.77 -12.12
N TYR A 81 -6.33 39.98 -12.92
CA TYR A 81 -6.81 40.41 -14.22
C TYR A 81 -7.79 41.59 -14.09
N GLU A 82 -8.74 41.50 -13.16
CA GLU A 82 -9.71 42.56 -12.87
C GLU A 82 -9.02 43.85 -12.42
N ALA A 83 -8.10 43.76 -11.45
CA ALA A 83 -7.32 44.90 -10.97
C ALA A 83 -6.50 45.57 -12.08
N ALA A 84 -5.97 44.80 -13.04
CA ALA A 84 -5.29 45.37 -14.19
C ALA A 84 -6.25 46.15 -15.11
N LEU A 85 -7.46 45.63 -15.36
CA LEU A 85 -8.50 46.35 -16.13
C LEU A 85 -8.94 47.64 -15.41
N GLU A 86 -9.12 47.60 -14.10
CA GLU A 86 -9.48 48.78 -13.29
C GLU A 86 -8.40 49.87 -13.35
N LYS A 87 -7.12 49.49 -13.33
CA LYS A 87 -6.01 50.44 -13.49
C LYS A 87 -6.04 51.12 -14.87
N ILE A 88 -6.33 50.37 -15.93
CA ILE A 88 -6.49 50.94 -17.28
C ILE A 88 -7.71 51.89 -17.32
N GLN A 89 -8.83 51.50 -16.71
CA GLN A 89 -10.02 52.34 -16.61
C GLN A 89 -9.72 53.64 -15.86
N ALA A 90 -9.04 53.58 -14.72
CA ALA A 90 -8.68 54.76 -13.94
C ALA A 90 -7.76 55.72 -14.71
N PHE A 91 -6.85 55.21 -15.55
CA PHE A 91 -6.07 56.04 -16.47
C PHE A 91 -6.97 56.81 -17.46
N LEU A 92 -8.01 56.15 -17.99
CA LEU A 92 -8.95 56.74 -18.96
C LEU A 92 -9.88 57.79 -18.35
N GLU A 93 -10.04 57.79 -17.02
CA GLU A 93 -10.91 58.70 -16.27
C GLU A 93 -10.15 59.88 -15.65
N GLU A 94 -8.91 59.66 -15.16
CA GLU A 94 -8.22 60.61 -14.27
C GLU A 94 -7.04 61.38 -14.90
N GLU A 95 -6.91 61.45 -16.23
CA GLU A 95 -5.76 62.08 -16.93
C GLU A 95 -4.39 61.72 -16.30
N LYS A 96 -4.15 60.43 -16.09
CA LYS A 96 -2.89 59.92 -15.52
C LYS A 96 -1.74 59.93 -16.54
N GLU A 97 -0.52 59.84 -16.02
CA GLU A 97 0.72 59.70 -16.82
C GLU A 97 0.69 58.41 -17.67
N LEU A 98 1.28 58.47 -18.88
CA LEU A 98 1.33 57.34 -19.82
C LEU A 98 2.05 56.11 -19.27
N ASP A 99 3.01 56.31 -18.36
CA ASP A 99 3.72 55.23 -17.69
C ASP A 99 2.76 54.33 -16.87
N ALA A 100 1.71 54.92 -16.29
CA ALA A 100 0.70 54.17 -15.53
C ALA A 100 -0.15 53.27 -16.44
N LEU A 101 -0.44 53.70 -17.67
CA LEU A 101 -1.13 52.87 -18.66
C LEU A 101 -0.26 51.69 -19.08
N TRP A 102 1.04 51.92 -19.30
CA TRP A 102 1.97 50.87 -19.69
C TRP A 102 2.18 49.83 -18.58
N GLU A 103 2.30 50.28 -17.32
CA GLU A 103 2.36 49.38 -16.16
C GLU A 103 1.09 48.51 -16.04
N ALA A 104 -0.08 49.12 -16.20
CA ALA A 104 -1.36 48.40 -16.16
C ALA A 104 -1.49 47.39 -17.31
N ALA A 105 -1.04 47.74 -18.52
CA ALA A 105 -0.99 46.81 -19.65
C ALA A 105 -0.01 45.64 -19.40
N GLY A 106 1.14 45.90 -18.77
CA GLY A 106 2.08 44.86 -18.34
C GLY A 106 1.43 43.88 -17.36
N ALA A 107 0.76 44.40 -16.32
CA ALA A 107 0.03 43.59 -15.35
C ALA A 107 -1.10 42.77 -16.00
N LEU A 108 -1.82 43.34 -16.99
CA LEU A 108 -2.86 42.64 -17.74
C LEU A 108 -2.29 41.46 -18.55
N ALA A 109 -1.15 41.67 -19.23
CA ALA A 109 -0.50 40.62 -20.00
C ALA A 109 -0.03 39.46 -19.10
N GLU A 110 0.55 39.80 -17.94
CA GLU A 110 1.02 38.84 -16.95
C GLU A 110 -0.14 38.04 -16.34
N ALA A 111 -1.19 38.73 -15.84
CA ALA A 111 -2.38 38.09 -15.28
C ALA A 111 -3.07 37.17 -16.30
N SER A 112 -3.17 37.60 -17.57
CA SER A 112 -3.72 36.79 -18.65
C SER A 112 -2.94 35.50 -18.88
N HIS A 113 -1.61 35.57 -18.87
CA HIS A 113 -0.76 34.39 -19.03
C HIS A 113 -0.93 33.42 -17.86
N PHE A 114 -0.82 33.91 -16.62
CA PHE A 114 -0.89 33.06 -15.44
C PHE A 114 -2.29 32.50 -15.19
N LEU A 115 -3.35 33.22 -15.53
CA LEU A 115 -4.71 32.69 -15.50
C LEU A 115 -4.82 31.46 -16.41
N ARG A 116 -4.28 31.52 -17.64
CA ARG A 116 -4.29 30.38 -18.56
C ARG A 116 -3.50 29.19 -18.00
N VAL A 117 -2.35 29.45 -17.36
CA VAL A 117 -1.54 28.40 -16.73
C VAL A 117 -2.31 27.74 -15.58
N ALA A 118 -2.94 28.54 -14.70
CA ALA A 118 -3.73 28.04 -13.58
C ALA A 118 -4.93 27.20 -14.06
N MET A 119 -5.67 27.69 -15.06
CA MET A 119 -6.75 26.95 -15.69
C MET A 119 -6.27 25.63 -16.28
N GLY A 120 -5.14 25.63 -17.00
CA GLY A 120 -4.57 24.39 -17.57
C GLY A 120 -4.14 23.37 -16.50
N ARG A 121 -3.62 23.83 -15.35
CA ARG A 121 -3.30 22.94 -14.22
C ARG A 121 -4.55 22.32 -13.62
N TYR A 122 -5.58 23.13 -13.38
CA TYR A 122 -6.88 22.65 -12.91
C TYR A 122 -7.47 21.63 -13.87
N GLU A 123 -7.54 21.94 -15.17
CA GLU A 123 -8.07 21.02 -16.19
C GLU A 123 -7.30 19.70 -16.20
N GLN A 124 -5.97 19.74 -16.08
CA GLN A 124 -5.15 18.52 -16.00
C GLN A 124 -5.44 17.73 -14.72
N ALA A 125 -5.58 18.40 -13.57
CA ALA A 125 -5.88 17.76 -12.29
C ALA A 125 -7.27 17.13 -12.28
N ASP A 126 -8.26 17.83 -12.82
CA ASP A 126 -9.63 17.34 -13.00
C ASP A 126 -9.66 16.12 -13.93
N MET A 127 -9.02 16.21 -15.11
CA MET A 127 -8.91 15.08 -16.04
C MET A 127 -8.14 13.89 -15.44
N SER A 128 -7.29 14.11 -14.45
CA SER A 128 -6.58 13.03 -13.76
C SER A 128 -7.42 12.34 -12.68
N THR A 129 -8.68 12.75 -12.51
CA THR A 129 -9.64 12.11 -11.62
C THR A 129 -10.38 10.98 -12.32
N GLY A 130 -10.44 9.83 -11.66
CA GLY A 130 -11.09 8.65 -12.19
C GLY A 130 -10.89 7.43 -11.30
N PRO A 131 -11.33 6.25 -11.76
CA PRO A 131 -11.32 5.02 -10.98
C PRO A 131 -9.91 4.42 -10.82
N SER A 132 -8.96 4.78 -11.67
CA SER A 132 -7.57 4.31 -11.50
C SER A 132 -6.91 5.07 -10.36
N LYS A 133 -6.12 4.37 -9.55
CA LYS A 133 -5.24 5.01 -8.57
C LYS A 133 -4.11 5.82 -9.23
N PHE A 134 -3.86 5.63 -10.53
CA PHE A 134 -2.82 6.34 -11.28
C PHE A 134 -3.41 7.54 -12.03
N PRO A 135 -3.05 8.79 -11.65
CA PRO A 135 -3.55 10.02 -12.27
C PRO A 135 -3.40 10.05 -13.79
N LEU A 136 -2.27 9.54 -14.31
CA LEU A 136 -1.99 9.47 -15.74
C LEU A 136 -2.96 8.56 -16.50
N VAL A 137 -3.36 7.43 -15.92
CA VAL A 137 -4.32 6.53 -16.56
C VAL A 137 -5.69 7.19 -16.64
N ASN A 138 -6.12 7.89 -15.58
CA ASN A 138 -7.37 8.64 -15.59
C ASN A 138 -7.35 9.76 -16.64
N LEU A 139 -6.24 10.50 -16.73
CA LEU A 139 -6.03 11.53 -17.76
C LEU A 139 -6.20 10.93 -19.17
N LEU A 140 -5.59 9.78 -19.43
CA LEU A 140 -5.69 9.11 -20.72
C LEU A 140 -7.08 8.54 -20.99
N ASP A 141 -7.79 8.03 -19.98
CA ASP A 141 -9.19 7.58 -20.15
C ASP A 141 -10.11 8.76 -20.50
N ASN A 142 -10.02 9.85 -19.74
CA ASN A 142 -10.83 11.05 -19.93
C ASN A 142 -10.52 11.73 -21.27
N LEU A 143 -9.24 11.88 -21.64
CA LEU A 143 -8.85 12.39 -22.96
C LEU A 143 -9.28 11.45 -24.09
N GLY A 144 -9.13 10.14 -23.92
CA GLY A 144 -9.57 9.15 -24.90
C GLY A 144 -11.08 9.19 -25.12
N ARG A 145 -11.86 9.34 -24.05
CA ARG A 145 -13.32 9.54 -24.12
C ARG A 145 -13.67 10.85 -24.81
N GLY A 146 -13.02 11.95 -24.43
CA GLY A 146 -13.17 13.25 -25.07
C GLY A 146 -12.86 13.22 -26.57
N LEU A 147 -11.81 12.48 -26.98
CA LEU A 147 -11.44 12.30 -28.37
C LEU A 147 -12.54 11.57 -29.17
N ARG A 148 -13.10 10.49 -28.62
CA ARG A 148 -14.18 9.72 -29.26
C ARG A 148 -15.49 10.50 -29.34
N GLU A 149 -15.76 11.35 -28.35
CA GLU A 149 -16.93 12.22 -28.31
C GLU A 149 -16.77 13.52 -29.12
N GLY A 150 -15.59 13.77 -29.70
CA GLY A 150 -15.27 15.01 -30.42
C GLY A 150 -15.15 16.24 -29.52
N LYS A 151 -15.00 16.05 -28.21
CA LYS A 151 -14.77 17.10 -27.20
C LYS A 151 -13.29 17.44 -27.03
N ALA A 152 -12.38 16.51 -27.36
CA ALA A 152 -10.94 16.74 -27.35
C ALA A 152 -10.37 16.68 -28.78
N PRO A 153 -9.49 17.61 -29.18
CA PRO A 153 -8.87 17.58 -30.49
C PRO A 153 -7.83 16.44 -30.60
N PRO A 154 -7.70 15.77 -31.76
CA PRO A 154 -6.68 14.72 -31.96
C PRO A 154 -5.25 15.19 -31.67
N GLU A 155 -4.95 16.46 -31.92
CA GLU A 155 -3.63 17.04 -31.66
C GLU A 155 -3.28 17.07 -30.17
N LEU A 156 -4.29 17.25 -29.29
CA LEU A 156 -4.09 17.20 -27.84
C LEU A 156 -3.82 15.77 -27.36
N TRP A 157 -4.53 14.78 -27.92
CA TRP A 157 -4.26 13.37 -27.65
C TRP A 157 -2.84 12.97 -28.06
N GLU A 158 -2.44 13.33 -29.29
CA GLU A 158 -1.10 13.05 -29.80
C GLU A 158 -0.02 13.76 -28.98
N ALA A 159 -0.20 15.06 -28.68
CA ALA A 159 0.75 15.82 -27.88
C ALA A 159 0.94 15.22 -26.48
N THR A 160 -0.16 14.81 -25.81
CA THR A 160 -0.09 14.13 -24.51
C THR A 160 0.68 12.82 -24.60
N CYS A 161 0.37 11.97 -25.60
CA CYS A 161 1.10 10.71 -25.80
C CYS A 161 2.60 10.95 -26.05
N VAL A 162 2.95 11.93 -26.88
CA VAL A 162 4.35 12.27 -27.18
C VAL A 162 5.09 12.78 -25.94
N GLN A 163 4.46 13.66 -25.16
CA GLN A 163 5.04 14.20 -23.93
C GLN A 163 5.41 13.07 -22.96
N TYR A 164 4.49 12.14 -22.69
CA TYR A 164 4.76 11.05 -21.75
C TYR A 164 5.71 9.99 -22.31
N LEU A 165 5.69 9.72 -23.62
CA LEU A 165 6.73 8.90 -24.26
C LEU A 165 8.13 9.45 -23.98
N ASP A 166 8.32 10.75 -24.11
CA ASP A 166 9.63 11.37 -23.87
C ASP A 166 10.05 11.33 -22.39
N VAL A 167 9.09 11.42 -21.46
CA VAL A 167 9.34 11.23 -20.02
C VAL A 167 9.84 9.80 -19.76
N TYR A 168 9.11 8.78 -20.22
CA TYR A 168 9.49 7.39 -19.97
C TYR A 168 10.76 6.96 -20.70
N ARG A 169 11.05 7.53 -21.88
CA ARG A 169 12.35 7.30 -22.55
C ARG A 169 13.51 7.80 -21.71
N LYS A 170 13.39 9.00 -21.13
CA LYS A 170 14.41 9.52 -20.23
C LYS A 170 14.55 8.66 -18.97
N THR A 171 13.44 8.22 -18.39
CA THR A 171 13.45 7.29 -17.25
C THR A 171 14.17 5.99 -17.60
N LEU A 172 13.92 5.42 -18.78
CA LEU A 172 14.61 4.21 -19.24
C LEU A 172 16.11 4.45 -19.42
N GLU A 173 16.49 5.56 -20.07
CA GLU A 173 17.90 5.93 -20.22
C GLU A 173 18.62 6.13 -18.87
N GLU A 174 17.93 6.67 -17.87
CA GLU A 174 18.46 6.82 -16.51
C GLU A 174 18.70 5.47 -15.83
N ILE A 175 17.76 4.53 -15.98
CA ILE A 175 17.90 3.15 -15.48
C ILE A 175 19.09 2.46 -16.17
N GLU A 176 19.19 2.56 -17.49
CA GLU A 176 20.27 1.94 -18.27
C GLU A 176 21.66 2.49 -17.93
N LYS A 177 21.74 3.77 -17.54
CA LYS A 177 22.98 4.45 -17.12
C LYS A 177 23.28 4.29 -15.62
N SER A 178 22.37 3.69 -14.84
CA SER A 178 22.54 3.50 -13.40
C SER A 178 23.67 2.54 -13.08
N GLN A 179 24.42 2.84 -12.01
CA GLN A 179 25.43 1.91 -11.46
C GLN A 179 24.80 0.72 -10.73
N GLU A 180 23.54 0.86 -10.31
CA GLU A 180 22.78 -0.14 -9.55
C GLU A 180 21.89 -1.00 -10.48
N ARG A 181 22.27 -1.19 -11.75
CA ARG A 181 21.42 -1.86 -12.74
C ARG A 181 21.03 -3.30 -12.37
N GLU A 182 21.91 -3.98 -11.63
CA GLU A 182 21.70 -5.35 -11.15
C GLU A 182 21.11 -5.40 -9.72
N ALA A 183 20.77 -4.24 -9.13
CA ALA A 183 20.15 -4.21 -7.82
C ALA A 183 18.71 -4.77 -7.88
N PRO A 184 18.21 -5.38 -6.79
CA PRO A 184 16.84 -5.90 -6.73
C PRO A 184 15.82 -4.83 -7.16
N GLY A 185 14.84 -5.21 -7.97
CA GLY A 185 13.79 -4.33 -8.48
C GLY A 185 14.20 -3.48 -9.69
N VAL A 186 15.49 -3.24 -9.96
CA VAL A 186 15.92 -2.43 -11.11
C VAL A 186 15.65 -3.12 -12.46
N PRO A 187 15.90 -4.43 -12.64
CA PRO A 187 15.53 -5.15 -13.86
C PRO A 187 14.01 -5.17 -14.11
N GLU A 188 13.20 -5.32 -13.06
CA GLU A 188 11.75 -5.27 -13.13
C GLU A 188 11.27 -3.87 -13.50
N ARG A 189 11.90 -2.83 -12.95
CA ARG A 189 11.65 -1.43 -13.28
C ARG A 189 11.95 -1.15 -14.76
N GLU A 190 13.07 -1.65 -15.28
CA GLU A 190 13.44 -1.53 -16.70
C GLU A 190 12.34 -2.12 -17.60
N LYS A 191 11.89 -3.36 -17.28
CA LYS A 191 10.81 -4.04 -18.03
C LYS A 191 9.48 -3.29 -17.95
N ALA A 192 9.09 -2.81 -16.77
CA ALA A 192 7.84 -2.08 -16.59
C ALA A 192 7.83 -0.77 -17.40
N VAL A 193 8.93 -0.01 -17.39
CA VAL A 193 9.08 1.21 -18.19
C VAL A 193 9.05 0.91 -19.70
N GLN A 194 9.72 -0.15 -20.14
CA GLN A 194 9.65 -0.60 -21.54
C GLN A 194 8.21 -0.94 -21.95
N ARG A 195 7.47 -1.66 -21.09
CA ARG A 195 6.07 -1.98 -21.35
C ARG A 195 5.19 -0.72 -21.44
N ILE A 196 5.40 0.26 -20.55
CA ILE A 196 4.70 1.56 -20.59
C ILE A 196 4.98 2.27 -21.93
N LEU A 197 6.23 2.28 -22.40
CA LEU A 197 6.59 2.88 -23.70
C LEU A 197 5.84 2.21 -24.86
N GLU A 198 5.78 0.88 -24.91
CA GLU A 198 5.02 0.13 -25.92
C GLU A 198 3.53 0.50 -25.89
N LEU A 199 2.95 0.61 -24.70
CA LEU A 199 1.54 0.94 -24.52
C LEU A 199 1.23 2.37 -24.95
N PHE A 200 2.13 3.32 -24.71
CA PHE A 200 1.98 4.68 -25.24
C PHE A 200 2.07 4.74 -26.76
N GLU A 201 2.90 3.91 -27.40
CA GLU A 201 2.92 3.82 -28.86
C GLU A 201 1.61 3.24 -29.42
N GLN A 202 1.02 2.26 -28.71
CA GLN A 202 -0.30 1.73 -29.04
C GLN A 202 -1.38 2.80 -28.87
N LEU A 203 -1.41 3.54 -27.75
CA LEU A 203 -2.34 4.64 -27.50
C LEU A 203 -2.25 5.73 -28.58
N ARG A 204 -1.03 6.10 -28.98
CA ARG A 204 -0.80 7.08 -30.06
C ARG A 204 -1.35 6.60 -31.41
N SER A 205 -1.41 5.29 -31.65
CA SER A 205 -1.97 4.72 -32.87
C SER A 205 -3.51 4.69 -32.91
N LEU A 206 -4.17 4.97 -31.78
CA LEU A 206 -5.62 4.97 -31.69
C LEU A 206 -6.21 6.25 -32.29
N SER A 207 -7.36 6.09 -32.92
CA SER A 207 -8.13 7.14 -33.57
C SER A 207 -9.53 7.24 -32.98
N PRO A 208 -10.27 8.36 -33.20
CA PRO A 208 -11.65 8.49 -32.74
C PRO A 208 -12.60 7.38 -33.24
N GLY A 209 -12.27 6.75 -34.37
CA GLY A 209 -13.06 5.68 -34.97
C GLY A 209 -12.77 4.27 -34.42
N ASP A 210 -11.77 4.12 -33.55
CA ASP A 210 -11.45 2.83 -32.95
C ASP A 210 -12.49 2.40 -31.89
N PRO A 211 -12.76 1.09 -31.73
CA PRO A 211 -13.69 0.60 -30.72
C PRO A 211 -13.30 1.03 -29.30
N SER A 212 -14.29 1.37 -28.47
CA SER A 212 -14.05 1.78 -27.07
C SER A 212 -13.28 0.71 -26.27
N ASP A 213 -13.59 -0.57 -26.49
CA ASP A 213 -12.93 -1.68 -25.79
C ASP A 213 -11.43 -1.75 -26.07
N ARG A 214 -10.99 -1.25 -27.25
CA ARG A 214 -9.57 -1.18 -27.60
C ARG A 214 -8.84 -0.14 -26.73
N PHE A 215 -9.47 1.01 -26.47
CA PHE A 215 -8.92 1.99 -25.53
C PHE A 215 -8.88 1.41 -24.12
N SER A 216 -10.01 0.86 -23.64
CA SER A 216 -10.11 0.30 -22.29
C SER A 216 -9.10 -0.81 -22.05
N SER A 217 -8.87 -1.69 -23.03
CA SER A 217 -7.85 -2.74 -22.94
C SER A 217 -6.44 -2.17 -22.79
N VAL A 218 -6.05 -1.18 -23.60
CA VAL A 218 -4.69 -0.58 -23.50
C VAL A 218 -4.51 0.18 -22.19
N LEU A 219 -5.57 0.84 -21.67
CA LEU A 219 -5.53 1.54 -20.39
C LEU A 219 -5.51 0.59 -19.18
N SER A 220 -6.17 -0.57 -19.29
CA SER A 220 -6.07 -1.64 -18.30
C SER A 220 -4.63 -2.17 -18.25
N ASP A 221 -4.04 -2.50 -19.41
CA ASP A 221 -2.63 -2.89 -19.50
C ASP A 221 -1.68 -1.82 -18.95
N MET A 222 -1.97 -0.54 -19.19
CA MET A 222 -1.21 0.59 -18.65
C MET A 222 -1.28 0.64 -17.13
N THR A 223 -2.45 0.34 -16.55
CA THR A 223 -2.63 0.24 -15.09
C THR A 223 -1.76 -0.88 -14.51
N THR A 224 -1.75 -2.06 -15.13
CA THR A 224 -0.89 -3.18 -14.72
C THR A 224 0.58 -2.82 -14.81
N ALA A 225 1.02 -2.22 -15.92
CA ALA A 225 2.43 -1.83 -16.09
C ALA A 225 2.87 -0.78 -15.06
N HIS A 226 1.97 0.12 -14.65
CA HIS A 226 2.23 1.07 -13.57
C HIS A 226 2.28 0.42 -12.17
N LEU A 227 1.46 -0.61 -11.92
CA LEU A 227 1.57 -1.44 -10.70
C LEU A 227 2.91 -2.17 -10.65
N ASP A 228 3.33 -2.77 -11.77
CA ASP A 228 4.63 -3.45 -11.86
C ASP A 228 5.77 -2.47 -11.60
N LEU A 229 5.68 -1.24 -12.13
CA LEU A 229 6.64 -0.18 -11.88
C LEU A 229 6.71 0.21 -10.40
N GLU A 230 5.56 0.41 -9.75
CA GLU A 230 5.47 0.73 -8.31
C GLU A 230 6.05 -0.40 -7.44
N ASN A 231 5.71 -1.65 -7.75
CA ASN A 231 6.24 -2.84 -7.07
C ASN A 231 7.77 -2.92 -7.22
N ALA A 232 8.28 -2.71 -8.43
CA ALA A 232 9.72 -2.71 -8.69
C ALA A 232 10.45 -1.60 -7.90
N PHE A 233 9.84 -0.41 -7.81
CA PHE A 233 10.35 0.67 -6.95
C PHE A 233 10.36 0.27 -5.47
N ASN A 234 9.28 -0.35 -4.99
CA ASN A 234 9.20 -0.81 -3.61
C ASN A 234 10.26 -1.87 -3.30
N THR A 235 10.46 -2.85 -4.18
CA THR A 235 11.52 -3.86 -4.05
C THR A 235 12.91 -3.23 -4.00
N TYR A 236 13.20 -2.25 -4.88
CA TYR A 236 14.48 -1.55 -4.86
C TYR A 236 14.67 -0.77 -3.56
N ASN A 237 13.66 0.01 -3.15
CA ASN A 237 13.71 0.79 -1.93
C ASN A 237 13.89 -0.11 -0.71
N GLU A 238 13.12 -1.20 -0.62
CA GLU A 238 13.26 -2.20 0.43
C GLU A 238 14.67 -2.77 0.46
N ALA A 239 15.22 -3.19 -0.69
CA ALA A 239 16.58 -3.70 -0.76
C ALA A 239 17.64 -2.66 -0.35
N VAL A 240 17.48 -1.39 -0.73
CA VAL A 240 18.38 -0.30 -0.32
C VAL A 240 18.32 -0.08 1.19
N PHE A 241 17.12 -0.07 1.77
CA PHE A 241 16.94 0.20 3.20
C PHE A 241 17.21 -1.01 4.10
N THR A 242 17.14 -2.23 3.58
CA THR A 242 17.37 -3.46 4.35
C THR A 242 18.76 -4.07 4.13
N ARG A 243 19.57 -3.51 3.23
CA ARG A 243 21.00 -3.81 3.13
C ARG A 243 21.74 -3.19 4.31
N GLY A 244 22.63 -3.95 4.93
CA GLY A 244 23.41 -3.48 6.06
C GLY A 244 24.36 -4.54 6.60
N PRO A 245 24.96 -4.29 7.77
CA PRO A 245 25.99 -5.15 8.34
C PRO A 245 25.44 -6.49 8.86
N THR A 246 24.14 -6.59 9.13
CA THR A 246 23.53 -7.81 9.68
C THR A 246 22.83 -8.64 8.60
N ARG A 247 22.59 -9.91 8.89
CA ARG A 247 21.70 -10.78 8.09
C ARG A 247 20.22 -10.50 8.30
N SER A 248 19.84 -9.65 9.26
CA SER A 248 18.45 -9.29 9.54
C SER A 248 18.03 -8.03 8.77
N PRO A 249 17.13 -8.15 7.77
CA PRO A 249 16.63 -7.00 7.00
C PRO A 249 16.00 -5.90 7.87
N ARG A 250 15.23 -6.30 8.90
CA ARG A 250 14.54 -5.39 9.82
C ARG A 250 15.52 -4.62 10.72
N VAL A 251 16.60 -5.27 11.17
CA VAL A 251 17.66 -4.60 11.91
C VAL A 251 18.38 -3.58 11.03
N ASN A 252 18.76 -3.97 9.81
CA ASN A 252 19.40 -3.06 8.86
C ASN A 252 18.52 -1.85 8.51
N LEU A 253 17.19 -2.04 8.41
CA LEU A 253 16.24 -0.94 8.24
C LEU A 253 16.35 0.08 9.37
N VAL A 254 16.37 -0.36 10.62
CA VAL A 254 16.52 0.53 11.78
C VAL A 254 17.90 1.21 11.79
N LEU A 255 18.98 0.47 11.50
CA LEU A 255 20.34 1.02 11.42
C LEU A 255 20.44 2.12 10.36
N ASN A 256 19.89 1.89 9.17
CA ASN A 256 19.87 2.86 8.08
C ASN A 256 18.96 4.07 8.39
N ALA A 257 17.81 3.84 9.04
CA ALA A 257 16.93 4.91 9.48
C ALA A 257 17.59 5.79 10.55
N ALA A 258 18.33 5.18 11.50
CA ALA A 258 19.09 5.90 12.52
C ALA A 258 20.21 6.75 11.89
N ALA A 259 20.96 6.19 10.93
CA ALA A 259 21.97 6.94 10.18
C ALA A 259 21.36 8.13 9.41
N GLY A 260 20.25 7.90 8.71
CA GLY A 260 19.55 8.96 7.99
C GLY A 260 18.97 10.03 8.91
N TYR A 261 18.49 9.67 10.10
CA TYR A 261 18.03 10.63 11.10
C TYR A 261 19.19 11.51 11.62
N ARG A 262 20.34 10.91 11.94
CA ARG A 262 21.56 11.64 12.37
C ARG A 262 22.09 12.59 11.29
N GLU A 263 21.94 12.22 10.02
CA GLU A 263 22.32 13.05 8.88
C GLU A 263 21.27 14.12 8.53
N GLY A 264 20.14 14.16 9.23
CA GLY A 264 19.03 15.09 8.96
C GLY A 264 18.24 14.78 7.69
N ARG A 265 18.38 13.55 7.13
CA ARG A 265 17.59 13.07 5.99
C ARG A 265 16.16 12.68 6.39
N TYR A 266 15.96 12.28 7.65
CA TYR A 266 14.65 11.90 8.19
C TYR A 266 14.29 12.74 9.41
N THR A 267 12.99 12.89 9.68
CA THR A 267 12.50 13.50 10.92
C THR A 267 12.56 12.50 12.07
N GLY A 268 12.64 13.00 13.30
CA GLY A 268 12.57 12.14 14.50
C GLY A 268 11.28 11.33 14.55
N HIS A 269 10.16 11.91 14.10
CA HIS A 269 8.89 11.18 14.00
C HIS A 269 8.95 10.00 13.02
N ALA A 270 9.52 10.19 11.83
CA ALA A 270 9.64 9.11 10.84
C ALA A 270 10.54 7.98 11.35
N PHE A 271 11.67 8.33 11.99
CA PHE A 271 12.56 7.35 12.61
C PHE A 271 11.86 6.60 13.75
N LYS A 272 11.12 7.32 14.61
CA LYS A 272 10.36 6.74 15.72
C LYS A 272 9.34 5.70 15.25
N LEU A 273 8.60 5.97 14.17
CA LEU A 273 7.63 5.02 13.62
C LEU A 273 8.29 3.71 13.18
N VAL A 274 9.46 3.78 12.55
CA VAL A 274 10.21 2.57 12.13
C VAL A 274 10.67 1.76 13.34
N VAL A 275 11.15 2.43 14.39
CA VAL A 275 11.60 1.78 15.62
C VAL A 275 10.42 1.15 16.39
N GLU A 276 9.32 1.87 16.54
CA GLU A 276 8.13 1.40 17.27
C GLU A 276 7.41 0.26 16.55
N ASP A 277 7.34 0.28 15.21
CA ASP A 277 6.81 -0.83 14.41
C ASP A 277 7.63 -2.11 14.68
N TYR A 278 8.95 -2.01 14.62
CA TYR A 278 9.80 -3.17 14.86
C TYR A 278 9.77 -3.63 16.32
N LEU A 279 9.74 -2.70 17.27
CA LEU A 279 9.63 -2.99 18.70
C LEU A 279 8.35 -3.79 19.01
N LYS A 280 7.22 -3.37 18.43
CA LYS A 280 5.94 -4.08 18.56
C LYS A 280 6.05 -5.51 17.99
N ALA A 281 6.64 -5.66 16.81
CA ALA A 281 6.82 -6.96 16.18
C ALA A 281 7.72 -7.90 17.01
N VAL A 282 8.80 -7.38 17.60
CA VAL A 282 9.71 -8.14 18.46
C VAL A 282 9.00 -8.61 19.73
N ARG A 283 8.27 -7.73 20.41
CA ARG A 283 7.48 -8.09 21.60
C ARG A 283 6.46 -9.19 21.33
N SER A 284 5.69 -9.03 20.25
CA SER A 284 4.73 -10.04 19.81
C SER A 284 5.42 -11.38 19.51
N SER A 285 6.59 -11.36 18.87
CA SER A 285 7.36 -12.59 18.57
C SER A 285 7.89 -13.26 19.85
N MET A 286 8.30 -12.47 20.85
CA MET A 286 8.76 -12.99 22.14
C MET A 286 7.62 -13.65 22.92
N GLU A 287 6.44 -13.03 22.95
CA GLU A 287 5.23 -13.59 23.56
C GLU A 287 4.82 -14.92 22.92
N GLU A 288 4.98 -15.04 21.60
CA GLU A 288 4.73 -16.29 20.86
C GLU A 288 5.79 -17.38 21.14
N LEU A 289 7.07 -17.00 21.30
CA LEU A 289 8.17 -17.95 21.48
C LEU A 289 8.26 -18.50 22.92
N GLN A 290 7.83 -17.73 23.92
CA GLN A 290 7.92 -18.09 25.34
C GLN A 290 7.17 -19.37 25.72
N PRO A 291 5.91 -19.61 25.29
CA PRO A 291 5.21 -20.86 25.53
C PRO A 291 5.92 -22.07 24.92
N ALA A 292 6.50 -21.92 23.72
CA ALA A 292 7.19 -23.00 23.03
C ALA A 292 8.47 -23.44 23.77
N LEU A 293 9.17 -22.51 24.43
CA LEU A 293 10.31 -22.82 25.31
C LEU A 293 9.91 -23.52 26.62
N LYS A 294 8.67 -23.31 27.10
CA LYS A 294 8.14 -23.95 28.31
C LYS A 294 7.59 -25.35 28.05
N ALA A 295 7.31 -25.69 26.79
CA ALA A 295 6.88 -27.03 26.41
C ALA A 295 8.01 -28.06 26.59
N PRO A 296 7.69 -29.36 26.82
CA PRO A 296 8.70 -30.41 26.90
C PRO A 296 9.60 -30.42 25.64
N PRO A 297 10.94 -30.48 25.78
CA PRO A 297 11.85 -30.44 24.64
C PRO A 297 11.61 -31.63 23.70
N GLU A 298 11.27 -31.37 22.43
CA GLU A 298 11.31 -32.40 21.38
C GLU A 298 12.74 -32.67 20.91
N SER A 299 13.61 -31.66 20.98
CA SER A 299 15.06 -31.75 20.73
C SER A 299 15.83 -30.77 21.62
N ALA A 300 16.95 -31.22 22.17
CA ALA A 300 17.84 -30.36 22.95
C ALA A 300 18.47 -29.25 22.09
N ILE A 301 18.71 -29.52 20.80
CA ILE A 301 19.30 -28.56 19.85
C ILE A 301 18.27 -27.46 19.54
N LEU A 302 17.02 -27.82 19.27
CA LEU A 302 15.96 -26.83 19.05
C LEU A 302 15.76 -25.95 20.28
N ASN A 303 15.71 -26.54 21.48
CA ASN A 303 15.54 -25.75 22.70
C ASN A 303 16.71 -24.79 22.96
N GLU A 304 17.95 -25.18 22.67
CA GLU A 304 19.12 -24.31 22.80
C GLU A 304 19.05 -23.14 21.80
N GLU A 305 18.73 -23.40 20.53
CA GLU A 305 18.63 -22.35 19.52
C GLU A 305 17.40 -21.45 19.73
N MET A 306 16.27 -21.98 20.22
CA MET A 306 15.11 -21.18 20.60
C MET A 306 15.40 -20.26 21.80
N ALA A 307 16.13 -20.76 22.81
CA ALA A 307 16.55 -19.92 23.94
C ALA A 307 17.47 -18.79 23.47
N ARG A 308 18.37 -19.09 22.54
CA ARG A 308 19.26 -18.12 21.91
C ARG A 308 18.51 -17.10 21.04
N MET A 309 17.44 -17.51 20.36
CA MET A 309 16.52 -16.59 19.66
C MET A 309 15.84 -15.64 20.66
N LEU A 310 15.37 -16.13 21.80
CA LEU A 310 14.73 -15.30 22.82
C LEU A 310 15.70 -14.25 23.40
N GLU A 311 16.91 -14.67 23.81
CA GLU A 311 17.96 -13.76 24.29
C GLU A 311 18.30 -12.69 23.25
N SER A 312 18.35 -13.08 21.97
CA SER A 312 18.55 -12.14 20.88
C SER A 312 17.40 -11.15 20.72
N MET A 313 16.14 -11.59 20.89
CA MET A 313 14.98 -10.70 20.79
C MET A 313 14.94 -9.70 21.95
N GLU A 314 15.29 -10.13 23.17
CA GLU A 314 15.44 -9.25 24.33
C GLU A 314 16.52 -8.17 24.07
N GLY A 315 17.68 -8.56 23.53
CA GLY A 315 18.73 -7.59 23.18
C GLY A 315 18.31 -6.61 22.07
N VAL A 316 17.49 -7.07 21.11
CA VAL A 316 16.89 -6.18 20.11
C VAL A 316 15.87 -5.23 20.75
N GLU A 317 15.01 -5.72 21.63
CA GLU A 317 14.03 -4.92 22.36
C GLU A 317 14.71 -3.79 23.15
N ASP A 318 15.72 -4.13 23.96
CA ASP A 318 16.47 -3.18 24.78
C ASP A 318 17.07 -2.05 23.93
N ALA A 319 17.67 -2.41 22.79
CA ALA A 319 18.21 -1.42 21.86
C ALA A 319 17.14 -0.53 21.23
N LEU A 320 16.00 -1.11 20.80
CA LEU A 320 14.91 -0.37 20.18
C LEU A 320 14.24 0.60 21.16
N VAL A 321 14.13 0.26 22.45
CA VAL A 321 13.63 1.17 23.47
C VAL A 321 14.49 2.44 23.56
N VAL A 322 15.82 2.28 23.61
CA VAL A 322 16.75 3.41 23.64
C VAL A 322 16.67 4.24 22.35
N LEU A 323 16.57 3.59 21.19
CA LEU A 323 16.45 4.28 19.91
C LEU A 323 15.12 5.03 19.75
N SER A 324 14.03 4.53 20.34
CA SER A 324 12.74 5.22 20.38
C SER A 324 12.81 6.49 21.23
N GLU A 325 13.53 6.45 22.36
CA GLU A 325 13.80 7.63 23.16
C GLU A 325 14.66 8.65 22.39
N PHE A 326 15.73 8.19 21.73
CA PHE A 326 16.59 9.04 20.90
C PHE A 326 15.81 9.76 19.79
N ALA A 327 14.80 9.13 19.21
CA ALA A 327 13.95 9.75 18.20
C ALA A 327 13.14 10.96 18.72
N GLY A 328 12.87 11.00 20.04
CA GLY A 328 12.19 12.09 20.73
C GLY A 328 13.13 13.11 21.38
N ASP A 329 14.39 12.73 21.62
CA ASP A 329 15.42 13.58 22.24
C ASP A 329 16.73 13.52 21.43
N PRO A 330 16.91 14.41 20.43
CA PRO A 330 18.12 14.45 19.60
C PRO A 330 19.39 14.78 20.38
N ASP A 331 19.26 15.37 21.58
CA ASP A 331 20.37 15.76 22.45
C ASP A 331 20.77 14.62 23.42
N MET A 332 20.19 13.43 23.27
CA MET A 332 20.57 12.24 24.02
C MET A 332 22.08 11.96 23.92
N ASP A 333 22.64 11.43 25.00
CA ASP A 333 24.04 11.04 25.08
C ASP A 333 24.45 10.17 23.87
N PRO A 334 25.38 10.65 23.01
CA PRO A 334 25.81 9.93 21.83
C PRO A 334 26.39 8.55 22.15
N GLU A 335 27.06 8.37 23.30
CA GLU A 335 27.63 7.07 23.69
C GLU A 335 26.51 6.04 23.92
N ARG A 336 25.41 6.45 24.56
CA ARG A 336 24.22 5.59 24.76
C ARG A 336 23.56 5.18 23.45
N VAL A 337 23.53 6.07 22.46
CA VAL A 337 22.96 5.78 21.14
C VAL A 337 23.86 4.81 20.37
N GLU A 338 25.18 5.00 20.40
CA GLU A 338 26.13 4.07 19.76
C GLU A 338 26.10 2.69 20.41
N ASP A 339 26.01 2.61 21.74
CA ASP A 339 25.86 1.34 22.47
C ASP A 339 24.56 0.62 22.07
N ALA A 340 23.45 1.34 21.94
CA ALA A 340 22.18 0.77 21.47
C ALA A 340 22.27 0.26 20.03
N LEU A 341 22.91 1.01 19.12
CA LEU A 341 23.12 0.57 17.74
C LEU A 341 24.02 -0.68 17.66
N ALA A 342 25.09 -0.73 18.44
CA ALA A 342 25.98 -1.88 18.52
C ALA A 342 25.27 -3.11 19.12
N LEU A 343 24.44 -2.92 20.16
CA LEU A 343 23.63 -3.98 20.74
C LEU A 343 22.60 -4.50 19.74
N LEU A 344 21.93 -3.61 18.99
CA LEU A 344 20.98 -3.96 17.95
C LEU A 344 21.64 -4.80 16.85
N GLU A 345 22.83 -4.38 16.38
CA GLU A 345 23.59 -5.09 15.35
C GLU A 345 24.02 -6.49 15.85
N ALA A 346 24.61 -6.58 17.03
CA ALA A 346 25.10 -7.82 17.61
C ALA A 346 23.96 -8.80 17.92
N SER A 347 22.85 -8.31 18.49
CA SER A 347 21.68 -9.13 18.79
C SER A 347 21.00 -9.55 17.49
N GLY A 348 20.83 -8.64 16.54
CA GLY A 348 20.30 -8.95 15.21
C GLY A 348 21.02 -10.08 14.48
N GLU A 349 22.36 -10.07 14.49
CA GLU A 349 23.15 -11.15 13.88
C GLU A 349 23.01 -12.48 14.65
N LYS A 350 23.04 -12.44 15.98
CA LYS A 350 22.82 -13.64 16.82
C LYS A 350 21.47 -14.29 16.54
N GLY A 351 20.41 -13.51 16.44
CA GLY A 351 19.05 -13.99 16.16
C GLY A 351 18.90 -14.53 14.74
N ALA A 352 19.56 -13.89 13.76
CA ALA A 352 19.59 -14.41 12.39
C ALA A 352 20.33 -15.75 12.30
N GLU A 353 21.44 -15.92 13.02
CA GLU A 353 22.15 -17.20 13.10
C GLU A 353 21.32 -18.29 13.76
N ALA A 354 20.64 -17.99 14.88
CA ALA A 354 19.80 -18.96 15.58
C ALA A 354 18.58 -19.36 14.73
N THR A 355 17.94 -18.40 14.06
CA THR A 355 16.86 -18.67 13.09
C THR A 355 17.34 -19.59 11.97
N ALA A 356 18.52 -19.34 11.41
CA ALA A 356 19.09 -20.19 10.35
C ALA A 356 19.40 -21.60 10.84
N ALA A 357 19.87 -21.75 12.08
CA ALA A 357 20.13 -23.06 12.70
C ALA A 357 18.83 -23.85 12.92
N VAL A 358 17.76 -23.20 13.40
CA VAL A 358 16.43 -23.81 13.54
C VAL A 358 15.89 -24.22 12.17
N GLN A 359 15.99 -23.36 11.17
CA GLN A 359 15.53 -23.68 9.81
C GLN A 359 16.30 -24.87 9.23
N GLN A 360 17.62 -24.90 9.38
CA GLN A 360 18.44 -26.04 8.94
C GLN A 360 18.08 -27.33 9.71
N PHE A 361 17.79 -27.23 11.00
CA PHE A 361 17.32 -28.37 11.78
C PHE A 361 15.99 -28.87 11.23
N ASN A 362 15.01 -28.00 11.02
CA ASN A 362 13.69 -28.38 10.48
C ASN A 362 13.80 -28.98 9.08
N GLU A 363 14.68 -28.45 8.23
CA GLU A 363 14.94 -29.02 6.91
C GLU A 363 15.57 -30.41 6.98
N SER A 364 16.36 -30.71 8.02
CA SER A 364 17.01 -32.03 8.20
C SER A 364 16.19 -33.00 9.07
N ALA A 365 15.21 -32.50 9.82
CA ALA A 365 14.29 -33.28 10.64
C ALA A 365 13.50 -34.25 9.74
N GLY A 366 13.44 -35.51 10.17
CA GLY A 366 12.78 -36.56 9.38
C GLY A 366 13.56 -37.07 8.15
N LYS A 367 14.83 -36.68 7.99
CA LYS A 367 15.74 -37.21 6.96
C LYS A 367 16.83 -38.11 7.56
N VAL A 368 17.33 -39.05 6.76
CA VAL A 368 18.45 -39.94 7.08
C VAL A 368 19.60 -39.75 6.10
N LEU A 369 20.83 -39.67 6.62
CA LEU A 369 22.04 -39.53 5.82
C LEU A 369 22.42 -40.87 5.17
N CYS A 370 22.73 -40.85 3.88
CA CYS A 370 23.28 -42.02 3.20
C CYS A 370 24.67 -42.36 3.73
N VAL A 371 24.86 -43.57 4.26
CA VAL A 371 26.15 -44.06 4.77
C VAL A 371 27.29 -44.08 3.73
N HIS A 372 26.97 -43.96 2.45
CA HIS A 372 27.96 -44.01 1.37
C HIS A 372 28.33 -42.65 0.79
N CYS A 373 27.39 -41.72 0.68
CA CYS A 373 27.63 -40.41 0.05
C CYS A 373 27.15 -39.22 0.88
N GLN A 374 26.65 -39.45 2.09
CA GLN A 374 26.15 -38.43 3.03
C GLN A 374 24.99 -37.58 2.49
N THR A 375 24.36 -37.95 1.38
CA THR A 375 23.15 -37.28 0.90
C THR A 375 22.00 -37.57 1.85
N GLU A 376 21.25 -36.55 2.25
CA GLU A 376 20.02 -36.67 3.04
C GLU A 376 18.91 -37.31 2.21
N ASN A 377 18.11 -38.19 2.82
CA ASN A 377 16.98 -38.84 2.16
C ASN A 377 15.79 -38.93 3.14
N PRO A 378 14.54 -38.91 2.67
CA PRO A 378 13.38 -39.09 3.53
C PRO A 378 13.41 -40.40 4.32
N LEU A 379 12.93 -40.40 5.57
CA LEU A 379 12.75 -41.62 6.36
C LEU A 379 11.98 -42.69 5.57
N GLY A 380 12.51 -43.92 5.56
CA GLY A 380 11.92 -45.07 4.85
C GLY A 380 12.38 -45.27 3.41
N THR A 381 13.18 -44.37 2.82
CA THR A 381 13.79 -44.62 1.50
C THR A 381 14.79 -45.77 1.56
N ARG A 382 14.67 -46.71 0.61
CA ARG A 382 15.57 -47.88 0.50
C ARG A 382 16.78 -47.64 -0.39
N ILE A 383 16.75 -46.59 -1.19
CA ILE A 383 17.78 -46.26 -2.18
C ILE A 383 18.09 -44.78 -2.00
N CYS A 384 19.37 -44.46 -1.88
CA CYS A 384 19.80 -43.08 -1.76
C CYS A 384 19.57 -42.32 -3.08
N ALA A 385 18.94 -41.15 -3.02
CA ALA A 385 18.71 -40.29 -4.18
C ALA A 385 20.01 -39.81 -4.84
N GLY A 386 21.07 -39.57 -4.06
CA GLY A 386 22.36 -39.09 -4.55
C GLY A 386 23.20 -40.17 -5.24
N CYS A 387 23.47 -41.30 -4.55
CA CYS A 387 24.38 -42.33 -5.07
C CYS A 387 23.69 -43.59 -5.62
N GLN A 388 22.36 -43.67 -5.55
CA GLN A 388 21.55 -44.80 -6.02
C GLN A 388 21.89 -46.15 -5.36
N ARG A 389 22.61 -46.14 -4.22
CA ARG A 389 22.92 -47.35 -3.45
C ARG A 389 21.83 -47.63 -2.42
N SER A 390 21.65 -48.90 -2.10
CA SER A 390 20.71 -49.34 -1.07
C SER A 390 21.10 -48.79 0.30
N MET A 391 20.15 -48.22 1.02
CA MET A 391 20.33 -47.78 2.40
C MET A 391 19.88 -48.89 3.37
N PRO A 392 20.57 -49.08 4.51
CA PRO A 392 20.11 -50.01 5.53
C PRO A 392 18.74 -49.58 6.05
N LEU A 393 17.74 -50.45 5.93
CA LEU A 393 16.42 -50.25 6.53
C LEU A 393 16.58 -50.27 8.05
N ALA A 394 16.27 -49.15 8.71
CA ALA A 394 16.00 -49.13 10.14
C ALA A 394 14.69 -49.88 10.40
N GLY A 395 14.78 -51.22 10.46
CA GLY A 395 13.66 -52.09 10.77
C GLY A 395 13.47 -52.22 12.28
N LEU A 396 12.27 -51.85 12.75
CA LEU A 396 11.68 -52.22 14.03
C LEU A 396 11.91 -53.71 14.37
N ALA A 397 12.99 -54.04 15.09
CA ALA A 397 13.15 -55.22 15.95
C ALA A 397 14.56 -55.28 16.55
N ALA A 398 14.75 -54.78 17.78
CA ALA A 398 15.53 -55.40 18.84
C ALA A 398 15.66 -54.44 20.04
N SER A 399 15.05 -54.83 21.15
CA SER A 399 15.30 -54.28 22.48
C SER A 399 16.74 -54.58 22.93
N SER A 400 17.65 -53.61 22.87
CA SER A 400 18.75 -53.48 23.85
C SER A 400 19.58 -52.21 23.66
N SER A 401 19.55 -51.37 24.70
CA SER A 401 20.55 -50.39 25.14
C SER A 401 21.12 -49.39 24.14
N PHE A 402 20.76 -48.13 24.37
CA PHE A 402 21.41 -46.90 23.87
C PHE A 402 21.19 -46.57 22.39
N GLN A 403 19.96 -46.21 22.07
CA GLN A 403 19.65 -45.32 20.94
C GLN A 403 18.73 -44.22 21.47
N VAL A 404 19.23 -43.00 21.45
CA VAL A 404 18.45 -41.76 21.47
C VAL A 404 17.52 -41.85 20.26
N MET A 405 16.26 -42.22 20.48
CA MET A 405 15.19 -42.02 19.51
C MET A 405 14.72 -40.58 19.70
N GLU A 406 15.44 -39.65 19.07
CA GLU A 406 14.90 -38.35 18.68
C GLU A 406 13.98 -38.57 17.47
N GLY A 407 12.81 -37.92 17.50
CA GLY A 407 11.90 -37.80 16.36
C GLY A 407 10.81 -38.87 16.32
N GLY A 408 9.60 -38.49 16.70
CA GLY A 408 8.46 -39.36 16.46
C GLY A 408 7.10 -38.98 17.04
N VAL A 409 6.72 -37.70 17.06
CA VAL A 409 5.34 -37.24 16.78
C VAL A 409 5.49 -35.84 16.19
N SER A 410 4.84 -35.58 15.06
CA SER A 410 4.85 -34.27 14.42
C SER A 410 4.24 -33.22 15.34
N GLY A 411 5.07 -32.37 15.95
CA GLY A 411 4.63 -31.10 16.53
C GLY A 411 4.16 -30.14 15.43
N PRO A 412 3.19 -29.25 15.70
CA PRO A 412 2.58 -28.41 14.69
C PRO A 412 3.54 -27.28 14.28
N ASP A 413 3.85 -27.23 12.99
CA ASP A 413 4.48 -26.09 12.32
C ASP A 413 3.66 -24.81 12.60
N PHE A 414 4.26 -23.83 13.29
CA PHE A 414 3.72 -22.46 13.42
C PHE A 414 4.23 -21.55 12.29
N THR A 415 4.31 -22.08 11.07
CA THR A 415 4.09 -21.21 9.92
C THR A 415 2.63 -20.77 9.97
N GLN A 416 2.30 -19.54 9.56
CA GLN A 416 0.92 -19.14 9.27
C GLN A 416 0.37 -20.01 8.12
N GLU A 417 0.13 -21.29 8.37
CA GLU A 417 -0.63 -22.14 7.47
C GLU A 417 -2.04 -21.58 7.47
N THR A 418 -2.37 -20.93 6.37
CA THR A 418 -3.74 -20.64 5.98
C THR A 418 -4.50 -21.98 5.95
N ILE A 419 -5.30 -22.26 6.96
CA ILE A 419 -6.00 -23.55 7.06
C ILE A 419 -7.33 -23.45 6.34
N MET A 420 -7.49 -24.23 5.27
CA MET A 420 -8.77 -24.41 4.61
C MET A 420 -9.59 -25.46 5.37
N THR A 421 -10.63 -25.04 6.08
CA THR A 421 -11.54 -25.99 6.75
C THR A 421 -12.47 -26.62 5.72
N ASP A 422 -13.00 -27.80 6.04
CA ASP A 422 -14.02 -28.46 5.22
C ASP A 422 -15.24 -27.56 4.94
N VAL A 423 -15.60 -26.71 5.90
CA VAL A 423 -16.71 -25.75 5.75
C VAL A 423 -16.39 -24.67 4.72
N MET A 424 -15.19 -24.09 4.78
CA MET A 424 -14.71 -23.11 3.80
C MET A 424 -14.63 -23.73 2.40
N LYS A 425 -14.01 -24.90 2.31
CA LYS A 425 -13.85 -25.64 1.05
C LYS A 425 -15.20 -25.94 0.41
N ALA A 426 -16.17 -26.42 1.18
CA ALA A 426 -17.51 -26.70 0.66
C ALA A 426 -18.19 -25.45 0.09
N LEU A 427 -18.05 -24.28 0.74
CA LEU A 427 -18.57 -23.02 0.20
C LEU A 427 -17.84 -22.61 -1.08
N PHE A 428 -16.51 -22.70 -1.10
CA PHE A 428 -15.70 -22.26 -2.23
C PHE A 428 -15.88 -23.15 -3.46
N ASP A 429 -15.95 -24.47 -3.26
CA ASP A 429 -16.23 -25.45 -4.32
C ASP A 429 -17.61 -25.17 -4.95
N GLU A 430 -18.62 -24.80 -4.16
CA GLU A 430 -19.96 -24.44 -4.66
C GLU A 430 -19.98 -23.08 -5.37
N CYS A 431 -19.23 -22.09 -4.87
CA CYS A 431 -19.05 -20.81 -5.58
C CYS A 431 -18.35 -21.00 -6.94
N ASP A 432 -17.33 -21.86 -6.98
CA ASP A 432 -16.60 -22.18 -8.21
C ASP A 432 -17.45 -22.97 -9.20
N ALA A 433 -18.25 -23.93 -8.70
CA ALA A 433 -19.20 -24.66 -9.51
C ALA A 433 -20.32 -23.75 -10.05
N TYR A 434 -20.79 -22.79 -9.26
CA TYR A 434 -21.72 -21.75 -9.72
C TYR A 434 -21.10 -20.88 -10.82
N ALA A 435 -19.85 -20.41 -10.65
CA ALA A 435 -19.16 -19.62 -11.66
C ALA A 435 -18.95 -20.38 -13.00
N ARG A 436 -18.82 -21.71 -12.95
CA ARG A 436 -18.75 -22.58 -14.14
C ARG A 436 -20.13 -22.95 -14.71
N GLY A 437 -21.23 -22.56 -14.06
CA GLY A 437 -22.59 -22.94 -14.44
C GLY A 437 -22.91 -24.43 -14.18
N GLU A 438 -22.17 -25.07 -13.29
CA GLU A 438 -22.32 -26.48 -12.90
C GLU A 438 -23.33 -26.66 -11.75
N VAL A 439 -23.66 -25.58 -11.04
CA VAL A 439 -24.56 -25.56 -9.89
C VAL A 439 -25.72 -24.58 -10.13
N ASP A 440 -26.92 -25.01 -9.75
CA ASP A 440 -28.13 -24.19 -9.75
C ASP A 440 -28.02 -23.04 -8.73
N PRO A 441 -28.28 -21.76 -9.11
CA PRO A 441 -28.26 -20.63 -8.20
C PRO A 441 -28.98 -20.87 -6.86
N GLN A 442 -30.12 -21.58 -6.86
CA GLN A 442 -30.88 -21.88 -5.64
C GLN A 442 -30.11 -22.76 -4.65
N ARG A 443 -29.22 -23.63 -5.12
CA ARG A 443 -28.39 -24.48 -4.26
C ARG A 443 -27.34 -23.67 -3.52
N LEU A 444 -26.67 -22.74 -4.21
CA LEU A 444 -25.69 -21.86 -3.58
C LEU A 444 -26.39 -20.90 -2.60
N GLU A 445 -27.56 -20.36 -2.96
CA GLU A 445 -28.37 -19.51 -2.07
C GLU A 445 -28.77 -20.25 -0.78
N GLN A 446 -29.23 -21.50 -0.87
CA GLN A 446 -29.55 -22.33 0.30
C GLN A 446 -28.34 -22.58 1.20
N LEU A 447 -27.15 -22.76 0.61
CA LEU A 447 -25.92 -22.93 1.36
C LEU A 447 -25.56 -21.64 2.12
N ILE A 448 -25.66 -20.49 1.45
CA ILE A 448 -25.42 -19.17 2.07
C ILE A 448 -26.41 -18.93 3.22
N ASP A 449 -27.70 -19.20 3.02
CA ASP A 449 -28.74 -19.06 4.05
C ASP A 449 -28.46 -19.93 5.27
N SER A 450 -28.05 -21.19 5.04
CA SER A 450 -27.68 -22.11 6.11
C SER A 450 -26.50 -21.57 6.93
N ARG A 451 -25.48 -21.01 6.26
CA ARG A 451 -24.28 -20.48 6.94
C ARG A 451 -24.57 -19.18 7.68
N LEU A 452 -25.38 -18.28 7.11
CA LEU A 452 -25.81 -17.08 7.82
C LEU A 452 -26.60 -17.42 9.09
N SER A 453 -27.51 -18.40 9.03
CA SER A 453 -28.24 -18.85 10.21
C SER A 453 -27.32 -19.45 11.29
N GLU A 454 -26.26 -20.16 10.90
CA GLU A 454 -25.24 -20.65 11.84
C GLU A 454 -24.45 -19.51 12.48
N ILE A 455 -24.06 -18.49 11.70
CA ILE A 455 -23.36 -17.29 12.17
C ILE A 455 -24.24 -16.48 13.13
N GLU A 456 -25.53 -16.29 12.82
CA GLU A 456 -26.48 -15.60 13.71
C GLU A 456 -26.63 -16.33 15.04
N ARG A 457 -26.78 -17.66 15.01
CA ARG A 457 -26.85 -18.46 16.23
C ARG A 457 -25.56 -18.43 17.04
N ALA A 458 -24.41 -18.30 16.38
CA ALA A 458 -23.12 -18.13 17.06
C ALA A 458 -23.00 -16.74 17.70
N ALA A 459 -23.40 -15.68 16.99
CA ALA A 459 -23.42 -14.31 17.51
C ALA A 459 -24.37 -14.15 18.70
N GLU A 460 -25.56 -14.76 18.64
CA GLU A 460 -26.50 -14.78 19.78
C GLU A 460 -25.87 -15.44 21.01
N LYS A 461 -25.17 -16.58 20.82
CA LYS A 461 -24.46 -17.24 21.92
C LYS A 461 -23.32 -16.40 22.47
N LEU A 462 -22.56 -15.74 21.60
CA LEU A 462 -21.44 -14.88 21.99
C LEU A 462 -21.95 -13.71 22.85
N SER A 463 -23.06 -13.08 22.45
CA SER A 463 -23.65 -11.92 23.12
C SER A 463 -24.10 -12.15 24.57
N VAL A 464 -24.29 -13.41 24.98
CA VAL A 464 -24.71 -13.78 26.34
C VAL A 464 -23.56 -14.33 27.20
N LEU A 465 -22.35 -14.46 26.63
CA LEU A 465 -21.17 -14.82 27.41
C LEU A 465 -20.73 -13.63 28.26
N GLN A 466 -20.34 -13.93 29.49
CA GLN A 466 -19.79 -12.96 30.43
C GLN A 466 -18.43 -13.47 30.88
N LEU A 467 -17.46 -12.56 30.93
CA LEU A 467 -16.16 -12.86 31.51
C LEU A 467 -16.34 -13.26 32.98
N PRO A 468 -15.59 -14.27 33.47
CA PRO A 468 -15.66 -14.69 34.85
C PRO A 468 -15.11 -13.59 35.78
N GLU A 469 -15.76 -13.37 36.93
CA GLU A 469 -15.23 -12.48 37.96
C GLU A 469 -13.96 -13.08 38.59
N ILE A 470 -12.91 -12.27 38.74
CA ILE A 470 -11.68 -12.68 39.41
C ILE A 470 -11.98 -12.94 40.90
N PRO A 471 -11.65 -14.13 41.45
CA PRO A 471 -11.90 -14.42 42.85
C PRO A 471 -11.15 -13.46 43.78
N ALA A 472 -11.87 -12.77 44.67
CA ALA A 472 -11.26 -11.93 45.70
C ALA A 472 -10.47 -12.76 46.75
N GLU A 473 -10.71 -14.07 46.80
CA GLU A 473 -10.06 -15.03 47.68
C GLU A 473 -8.99 -15.79 46.89
N GLY A 474 -7.75 -15.30 46.93
CA GLY A 474 -6.58 -15.90 46.26
C GLY A 474 -5.30 -15.21 46.73
N THR A 475 -4.16 -15.85 46.51
CA THR A 475 -2.86 -15.18 46.65
C THR A 475 -2.69 -14.12 45.55
N GLU A 476 -1.80 -13.15 45.75
CA GLU A 476 -1.52 -12.09 44.77
C GLU A 476 -1.09 -12.68 43.40
N GLU A 477 -0.32 -13.78 43.41
CA GLU A 477 0.07 -14.51 42.20
C GLU A 477 -1.13 -15.18 41.49
N GLU A 478 -2.07 -15.77 42.23
CA GLU A 478 -3.28 -16.36 41.66
C GLU A 478 -4.23 -15.30 41.08
N GLN A 479 -4.28 -14.12 41.70
CA GLN A 479 -5.07 -12.98 41.19
C GLN A 479 -4.49 -12.43 39.89
N VAL A 480 -3.16 -12.30 39.78
CA VAL A 480 -2.48 -11.88 38.55
C VAL A 480 -2.67 -12.90 37.42
N LEU A 481 -2.60 -14.20 37.71
CA LEU A 481 -2.85 -15.25 36.72
C LEU A 481 -4.31 -15.28 36.26
N ALA A 482 -5.25 -15.03 37.17
CA ALA A 482 -6.67 -14.92 36.84
C ALA A 482 -6.96 -13.69 35.97
N ASP A 483 -6.30 -12.56 36.24
CA ASP A 483 -6.39 -11.33 35.42
C ASP A 483 -5.90 -11.58 33.99
N GLN A 484 -4.71 -12.17 33.83
CA GLN A 484 -4.18 -12.57 32.53
C GLN A 484 -5.09 -13.52 31.76
N PHE A 485 -5.77 -14.43 32.47
CA PHE A 485 -6.70 -15.35 31.84
C PHE A 485 -7.98 -14.66 31.37
N VAL A 486 -8.46 -13.66 32.12
CA VAL A 486 -9.59 -12.83 31.72
C VAL A 486 -9.24 -12.02 30.48
N ASP A 487 -8.04 -11.42 30.42
CA ASP A 487 -7.56 -10.69 29.24
C ASP A 487 -7.54 -11.59 27.98
N ILE A 488 -6.97 -12.80 28.09
CA ILE A 488 -6.94 -13.77 26.98
C ILE A 488 -8.36 -14.17 26.54
N ALA A 489 -9.29 -14.30 27.49
CA ALA A 489 -10.67 -14.63 27.18
C ALA A 489 -11.40 -13.45 26.53
N GLU A 490 -11.12 -12.21 26.92
CA GLU A 490 -11.66 -11.00 26.29
C GLU A 490 -11.17 -10.89 24.84
N ASP A 491 -9.86 -10.99 24.61
CA ASP A 491 -9.26 -10.97 23.28
C ASP A 491 -9.84 -12.08 22.37
N ALA A 492 -10.08 -13.28 22.93
CA ALA A 492 -10.67 -14.38 22.20
C ALA A 492 -12.14 -14.13 21.82
N LEU A 493 -12.92 -13.47 22.69
CA LEU A 493 -14.31 -13.10 22.40
C LEU A 493 -14.37 -12.02 21.33
N ASP A 494 -13.52 -11.01 21.40
CA ASP A 494 -13.42 -9.95 20.39
C ASP A 494 -13.00 -10.51 19.03
N LEU A 495 -12.03 -11.45 19.01
CA LEU A 495 -11.58 -12.10 17.79
C LEU A 495 -12.68 -12.99 17.17
N LEU A 496 -13.50 -13.64 17.99
CA LEU A 496 -14.69 -14.38 17.53
C LEU A 496 -15.74 -13.44 16.92
N ASP A 497 -16.03 -12.31 17.57
CA ASP A 497 -17.03 -11.36 17.08
C ASP A 497 -16.63 -10.82 15.70
N LEU A 498 -15.38 -10.36 15.58
CA LEU A 498 -14.81 -9.92 14.31
C LEU A 498 -14.81 -11.02 13.25
N GLY A 499 -14.51 -12.27 13.64
CA GLY A 499 -14.57 -13.43 12.75
C GLY A 499 -15.99 -13.70 12.21
N LEU A 500 -17.02 -13.56 13.05
CA LEU A 500 -18.42 -13.71 12.68
C LEU A 500 -18.89 -12.57 11.76
N GLU A 501 -18.48 -11.33 12.03
CA GLU A 501 -18.78 -10.17 11.19
C GLU A 501 -18.19 -10.33 9.78
N GLU A 502 -16.92 -10.69 9.66
CA GLU A 502 -16.27 -10.89 8.37
C GLU A 502 -16.88 -12.08 7.58
N CYS A 503 -17.28 -13.15 8.26
CA CYS A 503 -17.99 -14.24 7.61
C CYS A 503 -19.38 -13.81 7.09
N ARG A 504 -20.10 -12.99 7.86
CA ARG A 504 -21.39 -12.43 7.45
C ARG A 504 -21.24 -11.55 6.21
N GLU A 505 -20.29 -10.62 6.24
CA GLU A 505 -20.00 -9.73 5.09
C GLU A 505 -19.57 -10.53 3.86
N GLY A 506 -18.72 -11.56 4.05
CA GLY A 506 -18.30 -12.45 2.97
C GLY A 506 -19.48 -13.14 2.29
N LEU A 507 -20.41 -13.69 3.07
CA LEU A 507 -21.63 -14.33 2.55
C LEU A 507 -22.58 -13.34 1.86
N GLU A 508 -22.71 -12.12 2.37
CA GLU A 508 -23.52 -11.07 1.74
C GLU A 508 -22.94 -10.62 0.40
N LYS A 509 -21.60 -10.49 0.30
CA LYS A 509 -20.89 -10.19 -0.96
C LYS A 509 -21.07 -11.32 -1.98
N ILE A 510 -20.94 -12.59 -1.55
CA ILE A 510 -21.22 -13.75 -2.41
C ILE A 510 -22.67 -13.70 -2.92
N ARG A 511 -23.65 -13.45 -2.05
CA ARG A 511 -25.06 -13.32 -2.48
C ARG A 511 -25.26 -12.19 -3.50
N LYS A 512 -24.69 -11.01 -3.24
CA LYS A 512 -24.77 -9.86 -4.14
C LYS A 512 -24.11 -10.13 -5.50
N SER A 513 -23.03 -10.91 -5.53
CA SER A 513 -22.38 -11.35 -6.77
C SER A 513 -23.31 -12.22 -7.63
N MET A 514 -24.15 -13.06 -7.01
CA MET A 514 -25.13 -13.89 -7.72
C MET A 514 -26.25 -13.05 -8.35
N GLU A 515 -26.63 -11.94 -7.72
CA GLU A 515 -27.66 -11.02 -8.23
C GLU A 515 -27.15 -10.12 -9.35
N SER A 516 -25.90 -9.65 -9.22
CA SER A 516 -25.29 -8.68 -10.14
C SER A 516 -24.52 -9.32 -11.29
N GLY A 517 -24.09 -10.57 -11.15
CA GLY A 517 -23.18 -11.25 -12.07
C GLY A 517 -21.72 -10.78 -11.96
N ASP A 518 -21.37 -10.06 -10.89
CA ASP A 518 -20.05 -9.48 -10.68
C ASP A 518 -19.10 -10.52 -10.05
N SER A 519 -18.11 -10.99 -10.82
CA SER A 519 -17.13 -11.96 -10.35
C SER A 519 -16.14 -11.41 -9.31
N GLU A 520 -15.93 -10.09 -9.26
CA GLU A 520 -15.04 -9.47 -8.26
C GLU A 520 -15.68 -9.54 -6.88
N LEU A 521 -16.99 -9.24 -6.77
CA LEU A 521 -17.74 -9.40 -5.52
C LEU A 521 -17.75 -10.85 -5.00
N MET A 522 -17.76 -11.83 -5.90
CA MET A 522 -17.66 -13.25 -5.54
C MET A 522 -16.30 -13.54 -4.89
N GLN A 523 -15.22 -13.05 -5.50
CA GLN A 523 -13.86 -13.26 -5.00
C GLN A 523 -13.62 -12.52 -3.68
N GLU A 524 -14.04 -11.26 -3.57
CA GLU A 524 -14.00 -10.51 -2.31
C GLU A 524 -14.77 -11.24 -1.21
N GLY A 525 -15.97 -11.74 -1.53
CA GLY A 525 -16.79 -12.47 -0.57
C GLY A 525 -16.11 -13.73 -0.03
N LYS A 526 -15.39 -14.48 -0.88
CA LYS A 526 -14.56 -15.62 -0.45
C LYS A 526 -13.42 -15.18 0.47
N GLU A 527 -12.75 -14.08 0.16
CA GLU A 527 -11.64 -13.56 0.97
C GLU A 527 -12.09 -13.10 2.35
N TYR A 528 -13.21 -12.38 2.44
CA TYR A 528 -13.82 -12.01 3.70
C TYR A 528 -14.23 -13.25 4.52
N TYR A 529 -14.90 -14.21 3.89
CA TYR A 529 -15.29 -15.45 4.56
C TYR A 529 -14.07 -16.27 5.04
N PHE A 530 -13.01 -16.31 4.23
CA PHE A 530 -11.75 -16.95 4.58
C PHE A 530 -11.12 -16.30 5.81
N ARG A 531 -10.96 -14.96 5.81
CA ARG A 531 -10.37 -14.21 6.94
C ARG A 531 -11.18 -14.40 8.22
N GLY A 532 -12.51 -14.31 8.14
CA GLY A 532 -13.37 -14.51 9.31
C GLY A 532 -13.26 -15.92 9.87
N SER A 533 -13.18 -16.92 8.99
CA SER A 533 -12.99 -18.32 9.37
C SER A 533 -11.63 -18.60 10.00
N GLN A 534 -10.55 -17.93 9.55
CA GLN A 534 -9.24 -18.04 10.21
C GLN A 534 -9.28 -17.52 11.65
N LYS A 535 -9.93 -16.38 11.90
CA LYS A 535 -10.07 -15.81 13.24
C LYS A 535 -10.82 -16.76 14.18
N MET A 536 -11.93 -17.32 13.72
CA MET A 536 -12.68 -18.33 14.49
C MET A 536 -11.85 -19.60 14.75
N TRP A 537 -11.05 -20.03 13.77
CA TRP A 537 -10.16 -21.18 13.93
C TRP A 537 -9.05 -20.93 14.97
N GLN A 538 -8.48 -19.72 15.01
CA GLN A 538 -7.48 -19.33 16.01
C GLN A 538 -8.06 -19.43 17.43
N VAL A 539 -9.29 -18.97 17.64
CA VAL A 539 -9.96 -19.07 18.94
C VAL A 539 -10.30 -20.50 19.30
N TRP A 540 -10.76 -21.31 18.34
CA TRP A 540 -10.96 -22.75 18.57
C TRP A 540 -9.66 -23.46 18.96
N ARG A 541 -8.52 -23.09 18.34
CA ARG A 541 -7.22 -23.67 18.70
C ARG A 541 -6.79 -23.27 20.11
N LEU A 542 -7.01 -22.01 20.48
CA LEU A 542 -6.76 -21.51 21.83
C LEU A 542 -7.59 -22.29 22.86
N ASP A 543 -8.88 -22.47 22.60
CA ASP A 543 -9.80 -23.26 23.45
C ASP A 543 -9.33 -24.70 23.63
N ASN A 544 -8.95 -25.41 22.55
CA ASN A 544 -8.43 -26.78 22.66
C ASN A 544 -7.08 -26.85 23.39
N SER A 545 -6.23 -25.85 23.20
CA SER A 545 -4.93 -25.79 23.88
C SER A 545 -5.12 -25.60 25.38
N LEU A 546 -6.08 -24.77 25.76
CA LEU A 546 -6.48 -24.58 27.15
C LEU A 546 -7.10 -25.85 27.73
N ASP A 547 -8.02 -26.50 27.01
CA ASP A 547 -8.67 -27.73 27.45
C ASP A 547 -7.67 -28.87 27.64
N ALA A 548 -6.69 -28.99 26.74
CA ALA A 548 -5.59 -29.94 26.85
C ALA A 548 -4.70 -29.63 28.08
N TYR A 549 -4.36 -28.35 28.29
CA TYR A 549 -3.62 -27.89 29.46
C TYR A 549 -4.35 -28.23 30.77
N LEU A 550 -5.67 -27.97 30.85
CA LEU A 550 -6.49 -28.26 32.03
C LEU A 550 -6.61 -29.76 32.32
N ARG A 551 -6.53 -30.61 31.30
CA ARG A 551 -6.58 -32.08 31.44
C ARG A 551 -5.20 -32.73 31.60
N GLY A 552 -4.13 -31.97 31.42
CA GLY A 552 -2.76 -32.50 31.36
C GLY A 552 -2.54 -33.45 30.18
N GLU A 553 -3.26 -33.23 29.08
CA GLU A 553 -3.20 -34.01 27.84
C GLU A 553 -2.42 -33.24 26.76
N GLU A 554 -1.81 -33.94 25.79
CA GLU A 554 -1.26 -33.30 24.59
C GLU A 554 -2.41 -32.78 23.71
N VAL A 555 -2.22 -31.60 23.09
CA VAL A 555 -3.23 -30.97 22.21
C VAL A 555 -3.52 -31.93 21.05
N PRO A 556 -4.79 -32.34 20.83
CA PRO A 556 -5.12 -33.25 19.75
C PRO A 556 -4.83 -32.60 18.38
N ALA A 557 -4.09 -33.31 17.53
CA ALA A 557 -3.86 -32.90 16.15
C ALA A 557 -5.20 -32.79 15.38
N PRO A 558 -5.34 -31.81 14.47
CA PRO A 558 -6.61 -31.56 13.80
C PRO A 558 -7.06 -32.78 12.98
N HIS A 559 -8.33 -33.15 13.13
CA HIS A 559 -9.01 -33.96 12.13
C HIS A 559 -9.50 -33.02 11.04
N GLY A 560 -8.86 -33.10 9.88
CA GLY A 560 -9.17 -32.33 8.68
C GLY A 560 -10.57 -32.58 8.16
#